data_AF-X0GY10-F1
#
_entry.id   AF-X0GY10-F1
#
_cell.length_a   1.000
_cell.length_b   1.000
_cell.length_c   1.000
_cell.angle_alpha   90.00
_cell.angle_beta   90.00
_cell.angle_gamma   90.00
#
_symmetry.space_group_name_H-M   'P 1'
#
loop_
_entity.id
_entity.type
_entity.pdbx_description
1 polymer ?
#
loop_
_entity_poly.entity_id
_entity_poly.type
_entity_poly.pdbx_seq_one_letter_code
_entity_poly.pdbx_strand_id
1 'polypeptide(L)'
;MGIKGYGVWRAKPIRYTFEDRSVDPHTPHLSLYFKDNKGGNGRAAVNIKSGNRKESRLAYWAVSDFTHDITRKLASLNNGFHLLSDSSEQKLDGLALDYIRSNLFSRDNGRVLEHDIDGADNDILDQLRPIVDRAIAAEAIVYIYGSRFSDGKGIHNIHMNQGNSGRWEKDNGVFQDGALIFEFEDHWEAVFIGFASQAVHTRDGPERAGYPLPDEGFLTWATFLAPERPDTDKKDDDVADSPVFITEALVNPPGPDQQPGNPPETITLKNRTQNEIDLGGWKIRIKTGATQILPSGIRIDPNGTMKIVTTVPLSNQGGIITLLNAQGLKVHGVSYTKTQANGVVVSF
;
A
#
# COMPACT_ATOMS: atom_id res chain seq x y z
N MET A 1 -12.16 -12.49 -9.42
CA MET A 1 -12.19 -11.73 -10.69
C MET A 1 -11.77 -10.32 -10.31
N GLY A 2 -10.82 -9.74 -11.04
CA GLY A 2 -10.27 -8.40 -10.76
C GLY A 2 -9.97 -7.69 -12.07
N ILE A 3 -9.15 -6.64 -12.02
CA ILE A 3 -8.82 -5.86 -13.22
C ILE A 3 -8.00 -6.67 -14.24
N LYS A 4 -8.16 -6.33 -15.53
CA LYS A 4 -7.47 -7.02 -16.63
C LYS A 4 -6.15 -6.36 -16.97
N GLY A 5 -5.20 -7.14 -17.46
CA GLY A 5 -3.92 -6.64 -17.96
C GLY A 5 -3.14 -5.86 -16.91
N TYR A 6 -3.22 -6.29 -15.64
CA TYR A 6 -2.52 -5.64 -14.53
C TYR A 6 -1.01 -5.76 -14.71
N GLY A 7 -0.30 -4.65 -14.52
CA GLY A 7 1.14 -4.64 -14.56
C GLY A 7 1.75 -3.31 -14.15
N VAL A 8 3.06 -3.20 -14.39
CA VAL A 8 3.84 -2.00 -14.11
C VAL A 8 4.51 -1.51 -15.39
N TRP A 9 4.47 -0.20 -15.62
CA TRP A 9 5.16 0.45 -16.72
C TRP A 9 6.35 1.25 -16.21
N ARG A 10 7.56 0.92 -16.66
CA ARG A 10 8.76 1.73 -16.44
C ARG A 10 8.96 2.71 -17.60
N ALA A 11 8.92 4.01 -17.32
CA ALA A 11 8.99 5.06 -18.33
C ALA A 11 9.58 6.37 -17.78
N LYS A 12 9.74 7.38 -18.64
CA LYS A 12 10.00 8.77 -18.24
C LYS A 12 8.73 9.62 -18.41
N PRO A 13 8.27 10.38 -17.39
CA PRO A 13 7.18 11.32 -17.54
C PRO A 13 7.63 12.53 -18.39
N ILE A 14 6.70 13.13 -19.15
CA ILE A 14 7.03 14.20 -20.12
C ILE A 14 6.19 15.45 -19.85
N ARG A 15 4.89 15.26 -19.66
CA ARG A 15 3.90 16.29 -19.41
C ARG A 15 2.64 15.65 -18.85
N TYR A 16 1.77 16.44 -18.26
CA TYR A 16 0.42 16.01 -17.94
C TYR A 16 -0.61 17.03 -18.40
N THR A 17 -1.86 16.59 -18.47
CA THR A 17 -3.05 17.43 -18.53
C THR A 17 -4.02 16.92 -17.47
N PHE A 18 -5.01 17.72 -17.09
CA PHE A 18 -6.06 17.27 -16.17
C PHE A 18 -7.41 17.82 -16.61
N GLU A 19 -8.46 17.10 -16.23
CA GLU A 19 -9.85 17.52 -16.39
C GLU A 19 -10.30 18.15 -15.07
N ASP A 20 -10.75 19.41 -15.13
CA ASP A 20 -11.33 20.11 -13.98
C ASP A 20 -12.84 19.89 -13.90
N ARG A 21 -13.50 20.46 -12.88
CA ARG A 21 -14.95 20.33 -12.65
C ARG A 21 -15.80 20.84 -13.81
N SER A 22 -15.27 21.70 -14.67
CA SER A 22 -15.95 22.23 -15.86
C SER A 22 -15.81 21.31 -17.07
N VAL A 23 -14.71 20.55 -17.17
CA VAL A 23 -14.43 19.62 -18.29
C VAL A 23 -15.11 18.26 -18.08
N ASP A 24 -14.90 17.64 -16.92
CA ASP A 24 -15.61 16.40 -16.54
C ASP A 24 -15.96 16.44 -15.04
N PRO A 25 -17.23 16.73 -14.69
CA PRO A 25 -17.64 16.77 -13.28
C PRO A 25 -17.84 15.38 -12.65
N HIS A 26 -17.76 14.29 -13.42
CA HIS A 26 -18.20 12.96 -13.01
C HIS A 26 -17.06 11.96 -12.88
N THR A 27 -16.17 11.89 -13.87
CA THR A 27 -15.04 10.96 -13.88
C THR A 27 -13.76 11.61 -14.41
N PRO A 28 -13.34 12.77 -13.88
CA PRO A 28 -12.15 13.46 -14.33
C PRO A 28 -10.88 12.62 -14.11
N HIS A 29 -9.92 12.79 -15.02
CA HIS A 29 -8.61 12.17 -14.96
C HIS A 29 -7.48 13.20 -15.06
N LEU A 30 -6.39 12.93 -14.35
CA LEU A 30 -5.08 13.44 -14.71
C LEU A 30 -4.47 12.50 -15.76
N SER A 31 -4.15 13.04 -16.94
CA SER A 31 -3.50 12.32 -18.02
C SER A 31 -2.01 12.58 -18.01
N LEU A 32 -1.22 11.65 -17.49
CA LEU A 32 0.24 11.70 -17.52
C LEU A 32 0.76 11.08 -18.82
N TYR A 33 1.52 11.84 -19.60
CA TYR A 33 2.14 11.37 -20.83
C TYR A 33 3.60 10.98 -20.56
N PHE A 34 4.00 9.83 -21.07
CA PHE A 34 5.31 9.24 -20.79
C PHE A 34 5.96 8.61 -22.03
N LYS A 35 7.27 8.37 -21.96
CA LYS A 35 8.09 7.71 -23.00
C LYS A 35 8.79 6.49 -22.41
N ASP A 36 8.78 5.38 -23.13
CA ASP A 36 9.47 4.14 -22.75
C ASP A 36 10.61 3.77 -23.72
N ASN A 37 11.00 4.70 -24.60
CA ASN A 37 12.01 4.52 -25.65
C ASN A 37 11.67 3.44 -26.70
N LYS A 38 10.43 2.95 -26.78
CA LYS A 38 9.98 1.99 -27.81
C LYS A 38 9.13 2.62 -28.93
N GLY A 39 9.00 3.95 -28.93
CA GLY A 39 8.34 4.74 -29.97
C GLY A 39 6.93 5.19 -29.58
N GLY A 40 6.61 6.45 -29.86
CA GLY A 40 5.35 7.09 -29.43
C GLY A 40 5.35 7.49 -27.95
N ASN A 41 4.34 8.27 -27.56
CA ASN A 41 4.10 8.61 -26.16
C ASN A 41 2.95 7.74 -25.64
N GLY A 42 3.13 7.16 -24.46
CA GLY A 42 2.06 6.50 -23.72
C GLY A 42 1.23 7.51 -22.92
N ARG A 43 0.04 7.10 -22.50
CA ARG A 43 -0.85 7.86 -21.60
C ARG A 43 -1.22 7.02 -20.37
N ALA A 44 -1.03 7.59 -19.20
CA ALA A 44 -1.57 7.08 -17.94
C ALA A 44 -2.78 7.93 -17.55
N ALA A 45 -3.94 7.31 -17.38
CA ALA A 45 -5.16 7.95 -16.91
C ALA A 45 -5.32 7.69 -15.40
N VAL A 46 -4.95 8.69 -14.59
CA VAL A 46 -5.02 8.65 -13.13
C VAL A 46 -6.37 9.18 -12.70
N ASN A 47 -7.13 8.38 -11.95
CA ASN A 47 -8.42 8.79 -11.41
C ASN A 47 -8.21 9.88 -10.35
N ILE A 48 -8.82 11.04 -10.56
CA ILE A 48 -8.77 12.18 -9.62
C ILE A 48 -10.13 12.48 -8.98
N LYS A 49 -11.12 11.59 -9.17
CA LYS A 49 -12.42 11.62 -8.49
C LYS A 49 -13.08 10.24 -8.55
N SER A 50 -13.79 9.85 -7.50
CA SER A 50 -14.62 8.64 -7.53
C SER A 50 -15.91 8.88 -8.31
N GLY A 51 -16.28 7.90 -9.16
CA GLY A 51 -17.57 7.89 -9.84
C GLY A 51 -18.77 7.59 -8.91
N ASN A 52 -18.54 7.41 -7.60
CA ASN A 52 -19.59 7.31 -6.60
C ASN A 52 -20.12 8.71 -6.24
N ARG A 53 -21.37 9.00 -6.63
CA ARG A 53 -21.99 10.31 -6.42
C ARG A 53 -22.22 10.68 -4.95
N LYS A 54 -22.28 9.70 -4.04
CA LYS A 54 -22.48 9.94 -2.60
C LYS A 54 -21.16 10.13 -1.85
N GLU A 55 -20.07 9.64 -2.41
CA GLU A 55 -18.73 9.71 -1.82
C GLU A 55 -17.72 9.79 -2.97
N SER A 56 -17.52 11.02 -3.47
CA SER A 56 -16.67 11.26 -4.64
C SER A 56 -15.19 11.47 -4.29
N ARG A 57 -14.87 11.56 -2.99
CA ARG A 57 -13.54 11.86 -2.46
C ARG A 57 -12.59 10.67 -2.63
N LEU A 58 -11.31 10.98 -2.60
CA LEU A 58 -10.22 10.01 -2.71
C LEU A 58 -9.52 9.87 -1.37
N ALA A 59 -9.11 8.65 -1.04
CA ALA A 59 -8.09 8.40 -0.04
C ALA A 59 -6.72 8.54 -0.72
N TYR A 60 -5.80 9.27 -0.11
CA TYR A 60 -4.54 9.67 -0.71
C TYR A 60 -3.37 9.53 0.26
N TRP A 61 -2.27 8.97 -0.22
CA TRP A 61 -1.00 8.93 0.50
C TRP A 61 0.13 9.36 -0.44
N ALA A 62 0.96 10.29 0.03
CA ALA A 62 2.24 10.63 -0.58
C ALA A 62 3.37 10.22 0.37
N VAL A 63 4.37 9.51 -0.16
CA VAL A 63 5.56 9.11 0.58
C VAL A 63 6.76 9.72 -0.12
N SER A 64 7.28 10.83 0.41
CA SER A 64 8.37 11.59 -0.21
C SER A 64 9.75 10.94 -0.07
N ASP A 65 9.89 9.95 0.82
CA ASP A 65 11.09 9.12 0.96
C ASP A 65 10.67 7.64 0.99
N PHE A 66 10.21 7.15 -0.16
CA PHE A 66 9.63 5.83 -0.30
C PHE A 66 10.71 4.74 -0.19
N THR A 67 10.90 4.25 1.03
CA THR A 67 11.80 3.15 1.36
C THR A 67 11.03 1.84 1.43
N HIS A 68 11.21 0.96 0.44
CA HIS A 68 10.58 -0.36 0.40
C HIS A 68 11.43 -1.35 -0.41
N ASP A 69 11.44 -2.64 -0.05
CA ASP A 69 12.24 -3.67 -0.74
C ASP A 69 11.90 -3.82 -2.25
N ILE A 70 10.70 -3.41 -2.63
CA ILE A 70 10.23 -3.44 -4.03
C ILE A 70 11.04 -2.53 -4.96
N THR A 71 11.61 -1.43 -4.44
CA THR A 71 12.40 -0.46 -5.23
C THR A 71 13.59 -1.13 -5.93
N ARG A 72 14.25 -2.10 -5.27
CA ARG A 72 15.32 -2.91 -5.87
C ARG A 72 14.82 -3.71 -7.07
N LYS A 73 13.63 -4.32 -6.98
CA LYS A 73 13.04 -5.08 -8.09
C LYS A 73 12.64 -4.13 -9.23
N LEU A 74 12.06 -2.97 -8.91
CA LEU A 74 11.70 -1.93 -9.87
C LEU A 74 12.90 -1.39 -10.64
N ALA A 75 14.01 -1.09 -9.96
CA ALA A 75 15.24 -0.60 -10.57
C ALA A 75 15.85 -1.59 -11.58
N SER A 76 15.58 -2.89 -11.42
CA SER A 76 16.05 -3.94 -12.34
C SER A 76 15.22 -4.08 -13.62
N LEU A 77 14.06 -3.41 -13.71
CA LEU A 77 13.18 -3.52 -14.87
C LEU A 77 13.76 -2.76 -16.08
N ASN A 78 13.65 -3.36 -17.25
CA ASN A 78 13.86 -2.65 -18.52
C ASN A 78 12.69 -1.68 -18.80
N ASN A 79 12.91 -0.67 -19.65
CA ASN A 79 11.82 0.23 -20.05
C ASN A 79 10.68 -0.50 -20.77
N GLY A 80 9.46 -0.05 -20.53
CA GLY A 80 8.23 -0.59 -21.11
C GLY A 80 7.28 -1.19 -20.09
N PHE A 81 6.18 -1.74 -20.59
CA PHE A 81 5.18 -2.43 -19.78
C PHE A 81 5.59 -3.86 -19.44
N HIS A 82 5.45 -4.23 -18.17
CA HIS A 82 5.64 -5.57 -17.63
C HIS A 82 4.31 -6.09 -17.12
N LEU A 83 3.78 -7.13 -17.77
CA LEU A 83 2.53 -7.77 -17.36
C LEU A 83 2.78 -8.56 -16.08
N LEU A 84 1.98 -8.31 -15.04
CA LEU A 84 2.07 -9.00 -13.76
C LEU A 84 0.92 -9.98 -13.54
N SER A 85 -0.27 -9.72 -14.11
CA SER A 85 -1.41 -10.63 -13.99
C SER A 85 -1.06 -12.05 -14.42
N ASP A 86 -1.47 -13.04 -13.60
CA ASP A 86 -1.24 -14.47 -13.82
C ASP A 86 0.25 -14.89 -13.88
N SER A 87 1.16 -14.04 -13.38
CA SER A 87 2.59 -14.33 -13.30
C SER A 87 3.03 -14.70 -11.88
N SER A 88 4.26 -15.20 -11.75
CA SER A 88 4.90 -15.44 -10.44
C SER A 88 5.15 -14.17 -9.63
N GLU A 89 4.97 -13.00 -10.24
CA GLU A 89 5.15 -11.68 -9.62
C GLU A 89 3.85 -11.11 -9.02
N GLN A 90 2.70 -11.74 -9.25
CA GLN A 90 1.42 -11.33 -8.66
C GLN A 90 1.22 -11.90 -7.26
N LYS A 91 2.08 -11.48 -6.33
CA LYS A 91 2.09 -11.96 -4.94
C LYS A 91 2.81 -10.98 -4.02
N LEU A 92 2.76 -11.25 -2.71
CA LEU A 92 3.37 -10.42 -1.66
C LEU A 92 4.87 -10.17 -1.83
N ASP A 93 5.64 -11.21 -2.20
CA ASP A 93 7.07 -11.08 -2.52
C ASP A 93 7.32 -11.00 -4.03
N GLY A 94 6.38 -10.42 -4.79
CA GLY A 94 6.52 -10.15 -6.21
C GLY A 94 6.75 -8.68 -6.51
N LEU A 95 6.38 -8.27 -7.72
CA LEU A 95 6.32 -6.87 -8.16
C LEU A 95 4.93 -6.24 -7.99
N ALA A 96 3.88 -7.04 -7.78
CA ALA A 96 2.52 -6.53 -7.65
C ALA A 96 2.29 -5.78 -6.33
N LEU A 97 1.46 -4.73 -6.39
CA LEU A 97 1.14 -3.92 -5.23
C LEU A 97 -0.17 -4.35 -4.57
N ASP A 98 -0.18 -4.28 -3.25
CA ASP A 98 -1.37 -4.47 -2.42
C ASP A 98 -1.27 -3.58 -1.18
N TYR A 99 -2.17 -2.61 -1.05
CA TYR A 99 -2.13 -1.56 -0.01
C TYR A 99 -2.30 -2.15 1.39
N ILE A 100 -3.04 -3.25 1.51
CA ILE A 100 -3.28 -3.92 2.78
C ILE A 100 -2.13 -4.87 3.08
N ARG A 101 -1.73 -5.70 2.12
CA ARG A 101 -0.83 -6.84 2.38
C ARG A 101 0.64 -6.48 2.31
N SER A 102 1.02 -5.48 1.51
CA SER A 102 2.42 -5.22 1.13
C SER A 102 3.14 -4.19 2.00
N ASN A 103 2.48 -3.57 2.99
CA ASN A 103 3.10 -2.59 3.91
C ASN A 103 3.85 -1.46 3.16
N LEU A 104 3.19 -0.88 2.15
CA LEU A 104 3.75 0.16 1.28
C LEU A 104 3.81 1.55 1.95
N PHE A 105 2.92 1.79 2.92
CA PHE A 105 2.82 3.07 3.62
C PHE A 105 2.13 2.86 4.98
N SER A 106 2.28 3.84 5.88
CA SER A 106 1.46 3.90 7.10
C SER A 106 0.05 4.38 6.74
N ARG A 107 -0.96 3.60 7.14
CA ARG A 107 -2.37 3.89 6.82
C ARG A 107 -2.80 5.24 7.38
N ASP A 108 -2.31 5.61 8.56
CA ASP A 108 -2.76 6.78 9.33
C ASP A 108 -2.27 8.11 8.74
N ASN A 109 -1.23 8.06 7.88
CA ASN A 109 -0.68 9.25 7.21
C ASN A 109 -1.48 9.65 5.95
N GLY A 110 -2.65 9.03 5.74
CA GLY A 110 -3.51 9.30 4.60
C GLY A 110 -4.35 10.57 4.76
N ARG A 111 -4.86 11.06 3.64
CA ARG A 111 -5.82 12.16 3.57
C ARG A 111 -7.04 11.75 2.78
N VAL A 112 -8.19 12.30 3.14
CA VAL A 112 -9.39 12.27 2.28
C VAL A 112 -9.50 13.59 1.57
N LEU A 113 -9.46 13.57 0.24
CA LEU A 113 -9.39 14.76 -0.58
C LEU A 113 -10.55 14.84 -1.56
N GLU A 114 -11.05 16.05 -1.76
CA GLU A 114 -12.00 16.35 -2.83
C GLU A 114 -11.28 16.49 -4.17
N HIS A 115 -12.07 16.70 -5.22
CA HIS A 115 -11.58 17.01 -6.56
C HIS A 115 -11.92 18.46 -6.91
N ASP A 116 -10.90 19.23 -7.26
CA ASP A 116 -11.00 20.56 -7.85
C ASP A 116 -11.93 21.48 -7.04
N ILE A 117 -11.48 21.88 -5.86
CA ILE A 117 -12.16 22.85 -5.00
C ILE A 117 -11.30 24.09 -4.80
N ASP A 118 -11.92 25.24 -4.56
CA ASP A 118 -11.19 26.49 -4.42
C ASP A 118 -10.40 26.48 -3.10
N GLY A 119 -9.13 26.90 -3.16
CA GLY A 119 -8.22 26.93 -2.01
C GLY A 119 -6.84 26.42 -2.41
N ALA A 120 -5.97 26.24 -1.42
CA ALA A 120 -4.67 25.62 -1.63
C ALA A 120 -4.52 24.45 -0.67
N ASP A 121 -3.90 23.38 -1.13
CA ASP A 121 -3.62 22.18 -0.34
C ASP A 121 -4.90 21.50 0.19
N ASN A 122 -6.00 21.59 -0.55
CA ASN A 122 -7.30 21.05 -0.13
C ASN A 122 -7.91 20.03 -1.10
N ASP A 123 -7.28 19.80 -2.26
CA ASP A 123 -7.73 18.80 -3.23
C ASP A 123 -6.61 17.91 -3.77
N ILE A 124 -6.99 16.89 -4.53
CA ILE A 124 -6.06 15.92 -5.13
C ILE A 124 -5.10 16.54 -6.17
N LEU A 125 -5.52 17.56 -6.91
CA LEU A 125 -4.69 18.22 -7.92
C LEU A 125 -3.58 19.03 -7.27
N ASP A 126 -3.88 19.70 -6.15
CA ASP A 126 -2.88 20.40 -5.34
C ASP A 126 -1.78 19.48 -4.83
N GLN A 127 -2.12 18.21 -4.53
CA GLN A 127 -1.12 17.22 -4.10
C GLN A 127 -0.32 16.64 -5.26
N LEU A 128 -1.01 16.23 -6.34
CA LEU A 128 -0.38 15.50 -7.45
C LEU A 128 0.51 16.38 -8.31
N ARG A 129 0.07 17.61 -8.61
CA ARG A 129 0.75 18.47 -9.58
C ARG A 129 2.21 18.77 -9.18
N PRO A 130 2.53 19.19 -7.94
CA PRO A 130 3.91 19.46 -7.56
C PRO A 130 4.83 18.23 -7.66
N ILE A 131 4.33 17.02 -7.34
CA ILE A 131 5.10 15.77 -7.44
C ILE A 131 5.41 15.47 -8.91
N VAL A 132 4.40 15.54 -9.78
CA VAL A 132 4.55 15.29 -11.22
C VAL A 132 5.43 16.34 -11.89
N ASP A 133 5.30 17.62 -11.51
CA ASP A 133 6.14 18.71 -12.00
C ASP A 133 7.61 18.47 -11.65
N ARG A 134 7.92 18.10 -10.39
CA ARG A 134 9.28 17.72 -9.98
C ARG A 134 9.81 16.53 -10.76
N ALA A 135 9.01 15.47 -10.91
CA ALA A 135 9.42 14.26 -11.62
C ALA A 135 9.74 14.54 -13.11
N ILE A 136 8.95 15.39 -13.77
CA ILE A 136 9.22 15.82 -15.16
C ILE A 136 10.49 16.65 -15.22
N ALA A 137 10.65 17.65 -14.34
CA ALA A 137 11.79 18.55 -14.34
C ALA A 137 13.12 17.81 -14.06
N ALA A 138 13.09 16.80 -13.19
CA ALA A 138 14.25 15.97 -12.85
C ALA A 138 14.52 14.84 -13.85
N GLU A 139 13.69 14.68 -14.89
CA GLU A 139 13.69 13.50 -15.77
C GLU A 139 13.66 12.15 -15.02
N ALA A 140 12.96 12.11 -13.89
CA ALA A 140 12.84 10.94 -13.04
C ALA A 140 12.26 9.73 -13.81
N ILE A 141 12.57 8.52 -13.35
CA ILE A 141 11.88 7.33 -13.85
C ILE A 141 10.55 7.20 -13.12
N VAL A 142 9.47 6.98 -13.87
CA VAL A 142 8.15 6.67 -13.31
C VAL A 142 7.81 5.20 -13.53
N TYR A 143 7.32 4.58 -12.46
CA TYR A 143 6.72 3.25 -12.43
C TYR A 143 5.22 3.41 -12.23
N ILE A 144 4.47 3.07 -13.28
CA ILE A 144 3.01 3.29 -13.33
C ILE A 144 2.33 1.93 -13.18
N TYR A 145 1.58 1.74 -12.11
CA TYR A 145 0.85 0.51 -11.83
C TYR A 145 -0.62 0.62 -12.17
N GLY A 146 -1.17 -0.40 -12.82
CA GLY A 146 -2.58 -0.44 -13.20
C GLY A 146 -2.87 -1.42 -14.34
N SER A 147 -4.03 -1.26 -14.97
CA SER A 147 -4.46 -2.02 -16.15
C SER A 147 -3.91 -1.41 -17.43
N ARG A 148 -3.28 -2.21 -18.29
CA ARG A 148 -2.92 -1.76 -19.65
C ARG A 148 -4.18 -1.53 -20.49
N PHE A 149 -4.20 -0.45 -21.27
CA PHE A 149 -5.23 -0.23 -22.30
C PHE A 149 -5.24 -1.35 -23.32
N SER A 150 -6.43 -1.61 -23.89
CA SER A 150 -6.63 -2.62 -24.94
C SER A 150 -5.88 -2.29 -26.23
N ASP A 151 -5.65 -1.02 -26.53
CA ASP A 151 -4.83 -0.57 -27.67
C ASP A 151 -3.32 -0.68 -27.40
N GLY A 152 -2.94 -1.02 -26.17
CA GLY A 152 -1.57 -1.18 -25.72
C GLY A 152 -0.77 0.13 -25.56
N LYS A 153 -1.39 1.30 -25.71
CA LYS A 153 -0.75 2.64 -25.74
C LYS A 153 -0.87 3.41 -24.42
N GLY A 154 -1.29 2.75 -23.34
CA GLY A 154 -1.42 3.40 -22.05
C GLY A 154 -1.90 2.50 -20.95
N ILE A 155 -2.28 3.12 -19.83
CA ILE A 155 -2.57 2.46 -18.56
C ILE A 155 -3.62 3.26 -17.77
N HIS A 156 -4.51 2.57 -17.05
CA HIS A 156 -5.55 3.13 -16.19
C HIS A 156 -5.78 2.24 -14.94
N ASN A 157 -6.82 2.53 -14.15
CA ASN A 157 -7.05 1.89 -12.84
C ASN A 157 -5.84 2.09 -11.92
N ILE A 158 -5.29 3.31 -11.91
CA ILE A 158 -4.13 3.72 -11.13
C ILE A 158 -4.60 4.15 -9.74
N HIS A 159 -5.25 3.23 -9.04
CA HIS A 159 -5.75 3.37 -7.68
C HIS A 159 -5.87 1.98 -7.02
N MET A 160 -6.23 1.91 -5.74
CA MET A 160 -6.55 0.67 -5.04
C MET A 160 -7.67 -0.08 -5.77
N ASN A 161 -7.41 -1.31 -6.19
CA ASN A 161 -8.33 -2.15 -6.98
C ASN A 161 -8.94 -3.27 -6.13
N GLN A 162 -9.24 -2.96 -4.87
CA GLN A 162 -9.87 -3.86 -3.92
C GLN A 162 -10.70 -3.07 -2.90
N GLY A 163 -11.56 -3.77 -2.14
CA GLY A 163 -12.42 -3.16 -1.14
C GLY A 163 -13.61 -2.40 -1.72
N ASN A 164 -13.93 -2.59 -2.99
CA ASN A 164 -15.14 -2.03 -3.62
C ASN A 164 -16.39 -2.78 -3.19
N SER A 165 -17.52 -2.06 -3.14
CA SER A 165 -18.88 -2.61 -2.96
C SER A 165 -19.81 -2.23 -4.11
N GLY A 166 -20.95 -2.92 -4.20
CA GLY A 166 -21.97 -2.68 -5.22
C GLY A 166 -21.50 -2.97 -6.64
N ARG A 167 -21.77 -2.06 -7.59
CA ARG A 167 -21.53 -2.32 -9.03
C ARG A 167 -20.06 -2.53 -9.42
N TRP A 168 -19.12 -2.16 -8.55
CA TRP A 168 -17.67 -2.23 -8.79
C TRP A 168 -17.00 -3.44 -8.12
N GLU A 169 -17.77 -4.30 -7.45
CA GLU A 169 -17.22 -5.48 -6.74
C GLU A 169 -16.41 -6.43 -7.62
N LYS A 170 -16.76 -6.52 -8.91
CA LYS A 170 -16.07 -7.36 -9.89
C LYS A 170 -14.63 -6.94 -10.17
N ASP A 171 -14.27 -5.70 -9.81
CA ASP A 171 -12.92 -5.15 -10.03
C ASP A 171 -12.00 -5.46 -8.84
N ASN A 172 -12.55 -6.03 -7.74
CA ASN A 172 -11.79 -6.40 -6.56
C ASN A 172 -10.77 -7.52 -6.83
N GLY A 173 -9.49 -7.23 -6.67
CA GLY A 173 -8.41 -8.21 -6.75
C GLY A 173 -7.29 -7.89 -5.78
N VAL A 174 -6.81 -8.93 -5.08
CA VAL A 174 -5.56 -8.83 -4.29
C VAL A 174 -4.36 -8.73 -5.23
N PHE A 175 -3.31 -8.02 -4.82
CA PHE A 175 -2.11 -7.81 -5.63
C PHE A 175 -2.41 -7.22 -7.02
N GLN A 176 -3.30 -6.23 -7.07
CA GLN A 176 -3.70 -5.53 -8.30
C GLN A 176 -3.79 -4.02 -8.09
N ASP A 177 -3.29 -3.48 -6.98
CA ASP A 177 -3.43 -2.06 -6.69
C ASP A 177 -2.54 -1.22 -7.61
N GLY A 178 -3.08 -0.07 -8.03
CA GLY A 178 -2.39 0.93 -8.83
C GLY A 178 -1.58 1.89 -7.96
N ALA A 179 -0.62 2.59 -8.56
CA ALA A 179 0.22 3.60 -7.92
C ALA A 179 1.04 4.35 -8.96
N LEU A 180 1.61 5.48 -8.55
CA LEU A 180 2.74 6.11 -9.23
C LEU A 180 3.93 6.07 -8.28
N ILE A 181 5.05 5.50 -8.72
CA ILE A 181 6.30 5.48 -7.96
C ILE A 181 7.37 6.15 -8.84
N PHE A 182 8.10 7.10 -8.28
CA PHE A 182 9.11 7.89 -8.96
C PHE A 182 10.49 7.59 -8.38
N GLU A 183 11.45 7.28 -9.26
CA GLU A 183 12.86 7.12 -8.94
C GLU A 183 13.59 8.39 -9.39
N PHE A 184 14.01 9.19 -8.41
CA PHE A 184 14.92 10.32 -8.59
C PHE A 184 16.37 9.84 -8.43
N GLU A 185 17.33 10.74 -8.61
CA GLU A 185 18.75 10.40 -8.51
C GLU A 185 19.16 9.94 -7.10
N ASP A 186 18.58 10.54 -6.07
CA ASP A 186 18.96 10.38 -4.66
C ASP A 186 17.89 9.74 -3.77
N HIS A 187 16.63 9.69 -4.22
CA HIS A 187 15.53 9.14 -3.44
C HIS A 187 14.39 8.60 -4.32
N TRP A 188 13.40 7.99 -3.68
CA TRP A 188 12.16 7.54 -4.32
C TRP A 188 10.98 8.30 -3.73
N GLU A 189 10.03 8.70 -4.55
CA GLU A 189 8.72 9.19 -4.09
C GLU A 189 7.62 8.22 -4.53
N ALA A 190 6.57 8.05 -3.74
CA ALA A 190 5.42 7.23 -4.13
C ALA A 190 4.09 7.90 -3.83
N VAL A 191 3.13 7.67 -4.71
CA VAL A 191 1.76 8.15 -4.61
C VAL A 191 0.81 6.97 -4.70
N PHE A 192 -0.06 6.88 -3.70
CA PHE A 192 -1.09 5.86 -3.57
C PHE A 192 -2.45 6.53 -3.48
N ILE A 193 -3.41 6.02 -4.24
CA ILE A 193 -4.77 6.56 -4.35
C ILE A 193 -5.75 5.42 -4.13
N GLY A 194 -6.76 5.62 -3.31
CA GLY A 194 -7.95 4.78 -3.20
C GLY A 194 -9.21 5.64 -3.30
N PHE A 195 -10.36 5.00 -3.46
CA PHE A 195 -11.64 5.70 -3.28
C PHE A 195 -11.98 5.74 -1.81
N ALA A 196 -12.45 6.88 -1.30
CA ALA A 196 -12.78 7.03 0.12
C ALA A 196 -13.86 6.01 0.57
N SER A 197 -14.71 5.52 -0.35
CA SER A 197 -15.71 4.50 -0.06
C SER A 197 -15.17 3.06 0.02
N GLN A 198 -13.90 2.80 -0.31
CA GLN A 198 -13.34 1.45 -0.27
C GLN A 198 -13.05 0.99 1.16
N ALA A 199 -13.19 -0.32 1.37
CA ALA A 199 -12.91 -0.97 2.64
C ALA A 199 -11.42 -0.91 3.01
N VAL A 200 -11.12 -0.66 4.28
CA VAL A 200 -9.75 -0.68 4.82
C VAL A 200 -9.21 -2.10 5.00
N HIS A 201 -10.11 -3.09 5.11
CA HIS A 201 -9.82 -4.52 5.17
C HIS A 201 -10.52 -5.27 4.04
N THR A 202 -9.82 -6.26 3.48
CA THR A 202 -10.35 -7.10 2.42
C THR A 202 -10.03 -8.57 2.66
N ARG A 203 -10.85 -9.44 2.07
CA ARG A 203 -10.71 -10.88 2.17
C ARG A 203 -9.43 -11.37 1.51
N ASP A 204 -8.73 -12.24 2.24
CA ASP A 204 -7.70 -13.13 1.70
C ASP A 204 -8.35 -14.39 1.08
N GLY A 205 -7.56 -15.17 0.33
CA GLY A 205 -7.97 -16.48 -0.20
C GLY A 205 -8.47 -16.47 -1.64
N PRO A 206 -8.74 -17.65 -2.24
CA PRO A 206 -9.09 -17.76 -3.66
C PRO A 206 -10.52 -17.30 -3.98
N GLU A 207 -11.42 -17.35 -3.01
CA GLU A 207 -12.83 -16.96 -3.19
C GLU A 207 -13.03 -15.52 -2.71
N ARG A 208 -13.60 -14.67 -3.59
CA ARG A 208 -13.87 -13.26 -3.29
C ARG A 208 -12.64 -12.51 -2.72
N ALA A 209 -11.45 -12.88 -3.19
CA ALA A 209 -10.21 -12.18 -2.87
C ALA A 209 -10.37 -10.67 -3.13
N GLY A 210 -9.98 -9.83 -2.17
CA GLY A 210 -10.06 -8.37 -2.32
C GLY A 210 -11.45 -7.78 -2.07
N TYR A 211 -12.48 -8.58 -1.77
CA TYR A 211 -13.78 -8.05 -1.36
C TYR A 211 -13.72 -7.47 0.05
N PRO A 212 -14.57 -6.49 0.41
CA PRO A 212 -14.67 -5.95 1.76
C PRO A 212 -14.79 -7.03 2.84
N LEU A 213 -14.23 -6.74 4.01
CA LEU A 213 -14.35 -7.60 5.19
C LEU A 213 -14.64 -6.74 6.43
N PRO A 214 -15.77 -6.95 7.14
CA PRO A 214 -16.92 -7.81 6.81
C PRO A 214 -17.62 -7.44 5.48
N ASP A 215 -18.54 -8.30 5.00
CA ASP A 215 -19.26 -8.04 3.73
C ASP A 215 -20.18 -6.82 3.81
N GLU A 216 -20.68 -6.50 5.01
CA GLU A 216 -21.54 -5.36 5.29
C GLU A 216 -21.02 -4.61 6.52
N GLY A 217 -21.22 -3.29 6.57
CA GLY A 217 -20.80 -2.47 7.71
C GLY A 217 -19.27 -2.39 7.88
N PHE A 218 -18.50 -2.66 6.83
CA PHE A 218 -17.04 -2.55 6.86
C PHE A 218 -16.57 -1.11 7.04
N LEU A 219 -15.43 -0.96 7.69
CA LEU A 219 -14.75 0.32 7.86
C LEU A 219 -14.19 0.79 6.51
N THR A 220 -14.51 2.03 6.14
CA THR A 220 -14.06 2.66 4.88
C THR A 220 -12.91 3.63 5.13
N TRP A 221 -12.15 3.95 4.09
CA TRP A 221 -11.14 5.00 4.16
C TRP A 221 -11.73 6.36 4.54
N ALA A 222 -12.94 6.69 4.07
CA ALA A 222 -13.65 7.92 4.40
C ALA A 222 -13.82 8.06 5.91
N THR A 223 -14.23 6.98 6.59
CA THR A 223 -14.38 6.96 8.04
C THR A 223 -13.00 6.96 8.69
N PHE A 224 -12.13 6.02 8.33
CA PHE A 224 -10.82 5.85 8.95
C PHE A 224 -9.95 7.11 8.92
N LEU A 225 -9.91 7.82 7.77
CA LEU A 225 -9.09 9.00 7.55
C LEU A 225 -9.85 10.33 7.72
N ALA A 226 -11.12 10.30 8.16
CA ALA A 226 -12.03 11.46 8.13
C ALA A 226 -11.42 12.73 8.74
N PRO A 227 -11.07 13.78 7.99
CA PRO A 227 -10.44 14.97 8.57
C PRO A 227 -11.39 15.75 9.49
N GLU A 228 -12.71 15.70 9.24
CA GLU A 228 -13.72 16.50 9.93
C GLU A 228 -14.23 15.91 11.26
N ARG A 229 -13.89 14.66 11.58
CA ARG A 229 -14.27 14.09 12.89
C ARG A 229 -13.41 14.70 14.00
N PRO A 230 -13.91 14.81 15.25
CA PRO A 230 -13.06 15.12 16.39
C PRO A 230 -11.88 14.15 16.44
N ASP A 231 -10.68 14.64 16.77
CA ASP A 231 -9.47 13.81 16.82
C ASP A 231 -9.61 12.64 17.81
N THR A 232 -10.48 12.75 18.82
CA THR A 232 -10.79 11.68 19.77
C THR A 232 -11.44 10.47 19.08
N ASP A 233 -12.46 10.68 18.25
CA ASP A 233 -13.21 9.60 17.61
C ASP A 233 -12.34 8.88 16.57
N LYS A 234 -11.53 9.63 15.82
CA LYS A 234 -10.55 9.05 14.89
C LYS A 234 -9.53 8.20 15.64
N LYS A 235 -9.03 8.71 16.76
CA LYS A 235 -8.06 8.01 17.59
C LYS A 235 -8.66 6.73 18.15
N ASP A 236 -9.93 6.74 18.57
CA ASP A 236 -10.60 5.55 19.09
C ASP A 236 -10.78 4.47 18.00
N ASP A 237 -11.21 4.84 16.80
CA ASP A 237 -11.34 3.89 15.68
C ASP A 237 -9.98 3.32 15.25
N ASP A 238 -8.93 4.15 15.17
CA ASP A 238 -7.58 3.69 14.85
C ASP A 238 -6.99 2.81 15.98
N VAL A 239 -7.19 3.17 17.25
CA VAL A 239 -6.81 2.32 18.38
C VAL A 239 -7.56 0.97 18.31
N ALA A 240 -8.82 0.96 17.92
CA ALA A 240 -9.61 -0.26 17.80
C ALA A 240 -9.18 -1.14 16.62
N ASP A 241 -8.78 -0.55 15.48
CA ASP A 241 -8.29 -1.27 14.30
C ASP A 241 -6.84 -1.76 14.46
N SER A 242 -6.00 -0.96 15.11
CA SER A 242 -4.56 -1.17 15.28
C SER A 242 -4.13 -1.20 16.76
N PRO A 243 -4.76 -2.00 17.66
CA PRO A 243 -4.50 -1.91 19.11
C PRO A 243 -3.09 -2.34 19.54
N VAL A 244 -2.42 -3.16 18.71
CA VAL A 244 -1.05 -3.64 18.93
C VAL A 244 -0.23 -3.40 17.67
N PHE A 245 0.95 -2.81 17.83
CA PHE A 245 1.84 -2.50 16.72
C PHE A 245 3.26 -3.03 16.94
N ILE A 246 3.97 -3.21 15.84
CA ILE A 246 5.36 -3.67 15.81
C ILE A 246 6.25 -2.45 15.93
N THR A 247 7.07 -2.36 16.97
CA THR A 247 8.01 -1.25 17.18
C THR A 247 9.41 -1.58 16.72
N GLU A 248 9.79 -2.85 16.82
CA GLU A 248 11.14 -3.29 16.49
C GLU A 248 11.13 -4.71 15.93
N ALA A 249 12.16 -5.03 15.13
CA ALA A 249 12.49 -6.40 14.74
C ALA A 249 14.00 -6.62 14.86
N LEU A 250 14.41 -7.64 15.61
CA LEU A 250 15.77 -8.16 15.56
C LEU A 250 15.87 -9.10 14.37
N VAL A 251 16.35 -8.55 13.25
CA VAL A 251 16.65 -9.31 12.02
C VAL A 251 18.06 -9.87 12.17
N ASN A 252 18.21 -11.19 12.16
CA ASN A 252 19.48 -11.81 12.49
C ASN A 252 20.60 -11.56 11.45
N PRO A 253 21.88 -11.55 11.89
CA PRO A 253 23.02 -11.05 11.12
C PRO A 253 23.55 -12.02 10.02
N PRO A 254 24.56 -11.60 9.20
CA PRO A 254 24.90 -12.19 7.90
C PRO A 254 25.13 -13.72 7.88
N GLY A 255 24.52 -14.38 6.89
CA GLY A 255 24.50 -15.82 6.71
C GLY A 255 23.11 -16.30 6.26
N PRO A 256 22.91 -17.60 6.03
CA PRO A 256 21.58 -18.19 5.94
C PRO A 256 20.70 -17.82 7.13
N ASP A 257 19.43 -17.51 6.89
CA ASP A 257 18.47 -17.22 7.97
C ASP A 257 18.37 -18.42 8.94
N GLN A 258 18.17 -18.16 10.23
CA GLN A 258 18.03 -19.17 11.30
C GLN A 258 19.25 -20.11 11.49
N GLN A 259 20.48 -19.60 11.37
CA GLN A 259 21.66 -20.40 11.72
C GLN A 259 21.77 -20.72 13.22
N PRO A 260 22.14 -21.98 13.59
CA PRO A 260 22.44 -22.35 14.97
C PRO A 260 23.57 -21.50 15.55
N GLY A 261 23.37 -20.96 16.76
CA GLY A 261 24.38 -20.18 17.49
C GLY A 261 24.19 -18.65 17.45
N ASN A 262 23.29 -18.14 16.61
CA ASN A 262 22.87 -16.74 16.64
C ASN A 262 21.74 -16.51 17.68
N PRO A 263 21.61 -15.30 18.25
CA PRO A 263 20.42 -14.93 19.03
C PRO A 263 19.16 -15.26 18.22
N PRO A 264 18.02 -15.65 18.81
CA PRO A 264 16.81 -15.87 18.04
C PRO A 264 16.31 -14.55 17.42
N GLU A 265 15.74 -14.62 16.21
CA GLU A 265 15.03 -13.49 15.62
C GLU A 265 13.81 -13.14 16.46
N THR A 266 13.54 -11.84 16.63
CA THR A 266 12.43 -11.40 17.47
C THR A 266 11.71 -10.21 16.87
N ILE A 267 10.44 -10.05 17.22
CA ILE A 267 9.72 -8.79 17.04
C ILE A 267 9.33 -8.22 18.41
N THR A 268 9.35 -6.91 18.54
CA THR A 268 8.82 -6.20 19.71
C THR A 268 7.44 -5.64 19.36
N LEU A 269 6.44 -6.04 20.14
CA LEU A 269 5.06 -5.58 20.05
C LEU A 269 4.76 -4.59 21.16
N LYS A 270 3.97 -3.57 20.87
CA LYS A 270 3.47 -2.60 21.86
C LYS A 270 1.96 -2.50 21.80
N ASN A 271 1.32 -2.60 22.97
CA ASN A 271 -0.10 -2.36 23.16
C ASN A 271 -0.31 -0.85 23.34
N ARG A 272 -1.15 -0.22 22.52
CA ARG A 272 -1.52 1.21 22.67
C ARG A 272 -2.85 1.43 23.39
N THR A 273 -3.49 0.37 23.85
CA THR A 273 -4.76 0.43 24.57
C THR A 273 -4.55 0.49 26.10
N GLN A 274 -5.61 0.88 26.81
CA GLN A 274 -5.66 0.83 28.27
C GLN A 274 -6.13 -0.54 28.82
N ASN A 275 -6.28 -1.54 27.96
CA ASN A 275 -6.76 -2.87 28.33
C ASN A 275 -5.68 -3.93 28.06
N GLU A 276 -5.69 -5.02 28.82
CA GLU A 276 -4.89 -6.21 28.48
C GLU A 276 -5.41 -6.79 27.16
N ILE A 277 -4.50 -7.26 26.30
CA ILE A 277 -4.87 -7.90 25.03
C ILE A 277 -4.35 -9.33 24.99
N ASP A 278 -5.25 -10.28 24.74
CA ASP A 278 -4.91 -11.67 24.43
C ASP A 278 -4.51 -11.82 22.96
N LEU A 279 -3.28 -12.27 22.74
CA LEU A 279 -2.69 -12.49 21.43
C LEU A 279 -2.84 -13.94 20.97
N GLY A 280 -3.52 -14.81 21.73
CA GLY A 280 -3.77 -16.20 21.36
C GLY A 280 -4.43 -16.31 19.98
N GLY A 281 -3.82 -17.08 19.09
CA GLY A 281 -4.31 -17.30 17.72
C GLY A 281 -3.97 -16.17 16.73
N TRP A 282 -3.39 -15.05 17.18
CA TRP A 282 -2.83 -14.03 16.29
C TRP A 282 -1.68 -14.61 15.48
N LYS A 283 -1.32 -13.95 14.38
CA LYS A 283 -0.30 -14.46 13.45
C LYS A 283 0.73 -13.40 13.11
N ILE A 284 1.98 -13.83 13.02
CA ILE A 284 3.07 -13.09 12.37
C ILE A 284 3.21 -13.67 10.97
N ARG A 285 3.03 -12.85 9.94
CA ARG A 285 3.20 -13.21 8.53
C ARG A 285 4.42 -12.48 7.96
N ILE A 286 5.32 -13.21 7.29
CA ILE A 286 6.48 -12.61 6.62
C ILE A 286 6.25 -12.48 5.11
N LYS A 287 7.16 -11.78 4.40
CA LYS A 287 7.07 -11.52 2.95
C LYS A 287 6.78 -12.77 2.09
N THR A 288 7.30 -13.93 2.47
CA THR A 288 7.13 -15.19 1.73
C THR A 288 5.71 -15.76 1.87
N GLY A 289 4.88 -15.19 2.74
CA GLY A 289 3.57 -15.71 3.12
C GLY A 289 3.62 -16.72 4.26
N ALA A 290 4.82 -17.16 4.70
CA ALA A 290 4.94 -18.04 5.86
C ALA A 290 4.39 -17.35 7.11
N THR A 291 3.78 -18.14 8.00
CA THR A 291 3.13 -17.64 9.22
C THR A 291 3.56 -18.39 10.46
N GLN A 292 3.65 -17.65 11.56
CA GLN A 292 3.71 -18.17 12.92
C GLN A 292 2.42 -17.81 13.64
N ILE A 293 1.74 -18.79 14.21
CA ILE A 293 0.57 -18.57 15.07
C ILE A 293 1.07 -18.42 16.51
N LEU A 294 0.58 -17.40 17.22
CA LEU A 294 0.89 -17.17 18.62
C LEU A 294 0.06 -18.13 19.49
N PRO A 295 0.68 -18.84 20.45
CA PRO A 295 -0.02 -19.80 21.30
C PRO A 295 -1.00 -19.09 22.24
N SER A 296 -2.00 -19.83 22.74
CA SER A 296 -2.90 -19.33 23.78
C SER A 296 -2.13 -18.91 25.03
N GLY A 297 -2.64 -17.89 25.73
CA GLY A 297 -2.06 -17.40 26.99
C GLY A 297 -0.97 -16.34 26.84
N ILE A 298 -0.61 -15.96 25.61
CA ILE A 298 0.23 -14.79 25.36
C ILE A 298 -0.61 -13.53 25.51
N ARG A 299 -0.32 -12.71 26.51
CA ARG A 299 -1.06 -11.48 26.80
C ARG A 299 -0.14 -10.29 26.98
N ILE A 300 -0.52 -9.15 26.44
CA ILE A 300 0.22 -7.90 26.59
C ILE A 300 -0.57 -6.94 27.48
N ASP A 301 0.06 -6.49 28.56
CA ASP A 301 -0.53 -5.57 29.53
C ASP A 301 -0.95 -4.23 28.87
N PRO A 302 -1.86 -3.47 29.51
CA PRO A 302 -2.17 -2.10 29.12
C PRO A 302 -0.91 -1.26 28.92
N ASN A 303 -0.80 -0.56 27.79
CA ASN A 303 0.39 0.21 27.39
C ASN A 303 1.72 -0.59 27.40
N GLY A 304 1.64 -1.91 27.50
CA GLY A 304 2.76 -2.81 27.68
C GLY A 304 3.55 -3.03 26.40
N THR A 305 4.72 -3.64 26.55
CA THR A 305 5.60 -4.05 25.45
C THR A 305 5.96 -5.52 25.64
N MET A 306 5.97 -6.30 24.57
CA MET A 306 6.27 -7.73 24.60
C MET A 306 7.18 -8.11 23.44
N LYS A 307 8.23 -8.87 23.73
CA LYS A 307 9.11 -9.44 22.72
C LYS A 307 8.66 -10.86 22.38
N ILE A 308 8.52 -11.14 21.09
CA ILE A 308 8.14 -12.45 20.56
C ILE A 308 9.30 -13.01 19.74
N VAL A 309 9.74 -14.22 20.07
CA VAL A 309 10.68 -14.98 19.24
C VAL A 309 9.96 -15.48 18.00
N THR A 310 10.54 -15.22 16.82
CA THR A 310 9.96 -15.67 15.56
C THR A 310 10.39 -17.09 15.23
N THR A 311 9.45 -17.92 14.79
CA THR A 311 9.74 -19.25 14.21
C THR A 311 9.83 -19.19 12.69
N VAL A 312 9.33 -18.11 12.09
CA VAL A 312 9.50 -17.78 10.68
C VAL A 312 10.75 -16.92 10.48
N PRO A 313 11.54 -17.14 9.41
CA PRO A 313 12.79 -16.42 9.19
C PRO A 313 12.56 -14.96 8.79
N LEU A 314 13.24 -14.02 9.45
CA LEU A 314 13.25 -12.60 9.08
C LEU A 314 14.38 -12.35 8.09
N SER A 315 14.05 -12.05 6.84
CA SER A 315 15.05 -11.99 5.76
C SER A 315 16.03 -10.83 5.92
N ASN A 316 17.33 -11.13 5.97
CA ASN A 316 18.40 -10.13 5.96
C ASN A 316 18.57 -9.38 4.60
N GLN A 317 17.76 -9.70 3.59
CA GLN A 317 17.75 -9.03 2.28
C GLN A 317 16.65 -7.97 2.16
N GLY A 318 16.01 -7.60 3.27
CA GLY A 318 14.79 -6.78 3.31
C GLY A 318 13.55 -7.65 3.40
N GLY A 319 12.50 -7.15 4.04
CA GLY A 319 11.29 -7.93 4.26
C GLY A 319 10.08 -7.15 4.72
N ILE A 320 9.01 -7.91 4.91
CA ILE A 320 7.69 -7.48 5.35
C ILE A 320 7.36 -8.32 6.57
N ILE A 321 6.89 -7.70 7.64
CA ILE A 321 6.36 -8.36 8.83
C ILE A 321 4.95 -7.80 9.06
N THR A 322 3.95 -8.68 9.03
CA THR A 322 2.56 -8.31 9.20
C THR A 322 1.99 -9.03 10.41
N LEU A 323 1.38 -8.28 11.31
CA LEU A 323 0.64 -8.79 12.45
C LEU A 323 -0.84 -8.92 12.07
N LEU A 324 -1.37 -10.13 12.18
CA LEU A 324 -2.77 -10.45 11.95
C LEU A 324 -3.42 -10.85 13.28
N ASN A 325 -4.66 -10.41 13.53
CA ASN A 325 -5.42 -10.89 14.68
C ASN A 325 -5.90 -12.34 14.47
N ALA A 326 -6.57 -12.90 15.48
CA ALA A 326 -7.10 -14.28 15.43
C ALA A 326 -8.10 -14.51 14.27
N GLN A 327 -8.79 -13.45 13.81
CA GLN A 327 -9.70 -13.49 12.66
C GLN A 327 -8.97 -13.36 11.31
N GLY A 328 -7.66 -13.11 11.32
CA GLY A 328 -6.84 -12.94 10.13
C GLY A 328 -6.84 -11.52 9.55
N LEU A 329 -7.44 -10.54 10.23
CA LEU A 329 -7.38 -9.13 9.83
C LEU A 329 -6.00 -8.56 10.15
N LYS A 330 -5.48 -7.72 9.25
CA LYS A 330 -4.24 -6.99 9.51
C LYS A 330 -4.47 -5.97 10.62
N VAL A 331 -3.66 -6.07 11.67
CA VAL A 331 -3.65 -5.10 12.77
C VAL A 331 -2.52 -4.09 12.59
N HIS A 332 -1.35 -4.58 12.20
CA HIS A 332 -0.19 -3.74 11.92
C HIS A 332 0.72 -4.42 10.93
N GLY A 333 1.62 -3.67 10.31
CA GLY A 333 2.67 -4.25 9.49
C GLY A 333 3.76 -3.25 9.19
N VAL A 334 4.97 -3.77 9.03
CA VAL A 334 6.17 -3.00 8.73
C VAL A 334 6.89 -3.63 7.55
N SER A 335 7.68 -2.83 6.86
CA SER A 335 8.61 -3.26 5.82
C SER A 335 9.99 -2.67 6.10
N TYR A 336 11.03 -3.36 5.65
CA TYR A 336 12.41 -2.92 5.82
C TYR A 336 13.25 -3.37 4.63
N THR A 337 14.29 -2.61 4.34
CA THR A 337 15.24 -2.89 3.26
C THR A 337 16.43 -3.72 3.75
N LYS A 338 17.21 -4.26 2.81
CA LYS A 338 18.51 -4.88 3.11
C LYS A 338 19.43 -3.95 3.92
N THR A 339 19.44 -2.66 3.62
CA THR A 339 20.26 -1.67 4.32
C THR A 339 19.86 -1.54 5.78
N GLN A 340 18.56 -1.55 6.07
CA GLN A 340 18.04 -1.53 7.44
C GLN A 340 18.30 -2.86 8.17
N ALA A 341 18.22 -4.00 7.48
CA ALA A 341 18.36 -5.35 8.02
C ALA A 341 19.80 -5.75 8.42
N ASN A 342 20.77 -4.84 8.44
CA ASN A 342 22.21 -5.14 8.49
C ASN A 342 22.72 -5.66 9.85
N GLY A 343 22.13 -6.76 10.35
CA GLY A 343 22.53 -7.48 11.56
C GLY A 343 22.22 -6.78 12.88
N VAL A 344 21.25 -5.86 12.87
CA VAL A 344 20.87 -5.04 14.02
C VAL A 344 19.36 -5.04 14.23
N VAL A 345 18.93 -4.51 15.37
CA VAL A 345 17.52 -4.21 15.63
C VAL A 345 17.07 -3.12 14.65
N VAL A 346 16.04 -3.43 13.86
CA VAL A 346 15.33 -2.45 13.03
C VAL A 346 14.23 -1.84 13.88
N SER A 347 14.22 -0.51 14.03
CA SER A 347 13.16 0.24 14.68
C SER A 347 12.24 0.86 13.64
N PHE A 348 10.94 0.90 13.92
CA PHE A 348 9.88 1.37 13.01
C PHE A 348 9.13 2.57 13.55
#